data_AF-A0A1L6JDV4-F1
#
_entry.id   AF-A0A1L6JDV4-F1
#
_cell.length_a   1.000
_cell.length_b   1.000
_cell.length_c   1.000
_cell.angle_alpha   90.00
_cell.angle_beta   90.00
_cell.angle_gamma   90.00
#
_symmetry.space_group_name_H-M   'P 1'
#
loop_
_entity.id
_entity.type
_entity.pdbx_description
1 polymer ?
#
loop_
_entity_poly.entity_id
_entity_poly.type
_entity_poly.pdbx_seq_one_letter_code
_entity_poly.pdbx_strand_id
1 'polypeptide(L)'
;MRVIFAFASLAVLAGCVAPSAPPPAPARPLPVPAPAPAPEPPPPPASSDWRDWPLTPGGWNYRQDSRGSLALFGQGGDPALTLRCDRSVRQLQLTRRGVAPGTMTVRTSSTARSLTTNGSTDGASATLPASDQLVDAMGYSRGRFIVETPGAPPLVVPAWAEVLRVVEDCRG
;
A
#
# COMPACT_ATOMS: atom_id res chain seq x y z
N MET A 1 -42.87 -94.02 -35.35
CA MET A 1 -42.38 -94.74 -34.15
C MET A 1 -42.18 -93.70 -33.06
N ARG A 2 -43.14 -93.47 -32.17
CA ARG A 2 -43.41 -94.21 -30.91
C ARG A 2 -42.14 -94.46 -30.10
N VAL A 3 -41.90 -93.68 -29.06
CA VAL A 3 -41.53 -94.19 -27.72
C VAL A 3 -42.07 -93.22 -26.66
N ILE A 4 -42.94 -93.75 -25.80
CA ILE A 4 -43.50 -93.16 -24.57
C ILE A 4 -42.81 -93.89 -23.41
N PHE A 5 -42.25 -93.19 -22.44
CA PHE A 5 -41.94 -93.66 -21.08
C PHE A 5 -41.65 -92.41 -20.23
N ALA A 6 -41.98 -92.26 -18.97
CA ALA A 6 -42.94 -92.87 -18.06
C ALA A 6 -42.92 -91.97 -16.81
N PHE A 7 -44.04 -92.00 -16.07
CA PHE A 7 -44.20 -91.58 -14.68
C PHE A 7 -42.94 -91.64 -13.81
N ALA A 8 -42.72 -90.63 -12.95
CA ALA A 8 -42.95 -90.75 -11.50
C ALA A 8 -42.35 -89.58 -10.68
N SER A 9 -42.97 -89.35 -9.51
CA SER A 9 -42.35 -88.87 -8.27
C SER A 9 -42.33 -87.36 -7.97
N LEU A 10 -43.45 -86.95 -7.36
CA LEU A 10 -43.58 -86.13 -6.15
C LEU A 10 -42.28 -85.79 -5.37
N ALA A 11 -42.00 -84.50 -5.16
CA ALA A 11 -41.21 -84.00 -4.03
C ALA A 11 -41.61 -82.55 -3.72
N VAL A 12 -42.40 -82.35 -2.66
CA VAL A 12 -42.73 -81.05 -2.09
C VAL A 12 -41.55 -80.60 -1.24
N LEU A 13 -40.81 -79.59 -1.71
CA LEU A 13 -39.76 -78.92 -0.93
C LEU A 13 -40.27 -77.55 -0.51
N ALA A 14 -40.62 -77.43 0.78
CA ALA A 14 -40.83 -76.17 1.47
C ALA A 14 -39.47 -75.45 1.57
N GLY A 15 -39.26 -74.44 0.72
CA GLY A 15 -38.10 -73.56 0.76
C GLY A 15 -38.42 -72.24 1.44
N CYS A 16 -38.07 -72.09 2.73
CA CYS A 16 -38.02 -70.81 3.40
C CYS A 16 -36.88 -69.97 2.80
N VAL A 17 -37.22 -68.98 1.97
CA VAL A 17 -36.27 -68.00 1.44
C VAL A 17 -36.14 -66.84 2.44
N ALA A 18 -34.93 -66.64 2.95
CA ALA A 18 -34.58 -65.46 3.76
C ALA A 18 -34.49 -64.20 2.86
N PRO A 19 -35.00 -63.03 3.28
CA PRO A 19 -34.88 -61.79 2.51
C PRO A 19 -33.42 -61.34 2.39
N SER A 20 -32.98 -61.05 1.17
CA SER A 20 -31.65 -60.51 0.88
C SER A 20 -31.58 -59.04 1.31
N ALA A 21 -30.65 -58.68 2.20
CA ALA A 21 -30.38 -57.27 2.49
C ALA A 21 -29.60 -56.64 1.31
N PRO A 22 -29.99 -55.44 0.83
CA PRO A 22 -29.26 -54.77 -0.24
C PRO A 22 -27.85 -54.37 0.23
N PRO A 23 -26.85 -54.44 -0.67
CA PRO A 23 -25.47 -54.11 -0.33
C PRO A 23 -25.33 -52.63 0.09
N PRO A 24 -24.39 -52.32 1.01
CA PRO A 24 -24.16 -50.96 1.46
C PRO A 24 -23.69 -50.05 0.30
N ALA A 25 -24.23 -48.83 0.26
CA ALA A 25 -23.94 -47.85 -0.77
C ALA A 25 -22.45 -47.45 -0.78
N PRO A 26 -21.85 -47.20 -1.97
CA PRO A 26 -20.45 -46.82 -2.07
C PRO A 26 -20.18 -45.46 -1.41
N ALA A 27 -19.05 -45.35 -0.72
CA ALA A 27 -18.63 -44.14 -0.02
C ALA A 27 -18.36 -42.98 -1.01
N ARG A 28 -18.79 -41.77 -0.63
CA ARG A 28 -18.61 -40.56 -1.43
C ARG A 28 -17.13 -40.15 -1.45
N PRO A 29 -16.53 -39.80 -2.60
CA PRO A 29 -15.14 -39.33 -2.64
C PRO A 29 -14.95 -38.04 -1.82
N LEU A 30 -13.85 -37.97 -1.08
CA LEU A 30 -13.48 -36.78 -0.31
C LEU A 30 -13.08 -35.64 -1.28
N PRO A 31 -13.44 -34.37 -0.99
CA PRO A 31 -12.98 -33.23 -1.77
C PRO A 31 -11.45 -33.14 -1.74
N VAL A 32 -10.81 -33.06 -2.91
CA VAL A 32 -9.36 -32.85 -3.02
C VAL A 32 -9.06 -31.38 -2.71
N PRO A 33 -8.08 -31.06 -1.84
CA PRO A 33 -7.67 -29.69 -1.58
C PRO A 33 -7.18 -29.00 -2.86
N ALA A 34 -7.62 -27.77 -3.09
CA ALA A 34 -7.14 -26.97 -4.22
C ALA A 34 -5.63 -26.68 -4.08
N PRO A 35 -4.85 -26.66 -5.18
CA PRO A 35 -3.45 -26.27 -5.14
C PRO A 35 -3.28 -24.86 -4.59
N ALA A 36 -2.24 -24.64 -3.78
CA ALA A 36 -1.90 -23.32 -3.27
C ALA A 36 -1.59 -22.35 -4.45
N PRO A 37 -2.02 -21.08 -4.37
CA PRO A 37 -1.68 -20.09 -5.40
C PRO A 37 -0.16 -19.93 -5.51
N ALA A 38 0.33 -19.79 -6.74
CA ALA A 38 1.74 -19.60 -7.02
C ALA A 38 2.26 -18.29 -6.39
N PRO A 39 3.53 -18.23 -5.95
CA PRO A 39 4.14 -17.00 -5.47
C PRO A 39 4.09 -15.89 -6.53
N GLU A 40 3.80 -14.66 -6.10
CA GLU A 40 3.79 -13.49 -6.98
C GLU A 40 5.23 -13.17 -7.46
N PRO A 41 5.43 -12.74 -8.73
CA PRO A 41 6.75 -12.37 -9.22
C PRO A 41 7.39 -11.24 -8.38
N PRO A 42 8.72 -11.23 -8.22
CA PRO A 42 9.39 -10.13 -7.55
C PRO A 42 9.17 -8.81 -8.31
N PRO A 43 9.04 -7.67 -7.60
CA PRO A 43 8.84 -6.37 -8.24
C PRO A 43 10.04 -6.02 -9.14
N PRO A 44 9.80 -5.29 -10.26
CA PRO A 44 10.88 -4.83 -11.12
C PRO A 44 11.86 -3.95 -10.34
N PRO A 45 13.15 -3.93 -10.73
CA PRO A 45 14.13 -3.04 -10.12
C PRO A 45 13.69 -1.58 -10.27
N ALA A 46 13.94 -0.76 -9.24
CA ALA A 46 13.67 0.68 -9.31
C ALA A 46 14.47 1.30 -10.47
N SER A 47 13.83 2.20 -11.23
CA SER A 47 14.48 2.91 -12.33
C SER A 47 15.65 3.75 -11.83
N SER A 48 16.65 3.97 -12.69
CA SER A 48 17.75 4.89 -12.40
C SER A 48 17.32 6.36 -12.46
N ASP A 49 16.28 6.69 -13.23
CA ASP A 49 15.66 8.02 -13.22
C ASP A 49 14.57 8.07 -12.14
N TRP A 50 14.76 8.94 -11.15
CA TRP A 50 13.81 9.18 -10.06
C TRP A 50 12.43 9.64 -10.56
N ARG A 51 12.34 10.21 -11.76
CA ARG A 51 11.07 10.67 -12.33
C ARG A 51 10.10 9.54 -12.62
N ASP A 52 10.63 8.35 -12.87
CA ASP A 52 9.85 7.15 -13.14
C ASP A 52 9.48 6.39 -11.86
N TRP A 53 9.95 6.85 -10.69
CA TRP A 53 9.57 6.22 -9.43
C TRP A 53 8.06 6.39 -9.18
N PRO A 54 7.40 5.33 -8.68
CA PRO A 54 6.01 5.44 -8.27
C PRO A 54 5.89 6.43 -7.12
N LEU A 55 4.77 7.15 -7.07
CA LEU A 55 4.48 8.03 -5.93
C LEU A 55 4.45 7.21 -4.64
N THR A 56 4.98 7.78 -3.57
CA THR A 56 4.77 7.21 -2.24
C THR A 56 3.26 7.16 -1.97
N PRO A 57 2.71 6.04 -1.48
CA PRO A 57 1.29 5.97 -1.16
C PRO A 57 0.88 7.08 -0.19
N GLY A 58 -0.15 7.84 -0.56
CA GLY A 58 -0.63 8.96 0.26
C GLY A 58 -1.26 10.07 -0.55
N GLY A 59 -1.86 11.01 0.16
CA GLY A 59 -2.42 12.24 -0.40
C GLY A 59 -2.05 13.43 0.45
N TRP A 60 -2.24 14.62 -0.12
CA TRP A 60 -2.13 15.86 0.62
C TRP A 60 -3.43 16.16 1.37
N ASN A 61 -3.29 16.65 2.60
CA ASN A 61 -4.37 17.21 3.39
C ASN A 61 -3.94 18.58 3.89
N TYR A 62 -4.59 19.61 3.36
CA TYR A 62 -4.38 20.98 3.81
C TYR A 62 -5.23 21.29 5.04
N ARG A 63 -4.65 21.97 6.03
CA ARG A 63 -5.32 22.46 7.24
C ARG A 63 -4.81 23.84 7.63
N GLN A 64 -5.57 24.48 8.51
CA GLN A 64 -5.15 25.70 9.18
C GLN A 64 -5.35 25.54 10.68
N ASP A 65 -4.47 26.18 11.44
CA ASP A 65 -4.51 26.27 12.90
C ASP A 65 -4.16 27.69 13.36
N SER A 66 -4.03 27.89 14.67
CA SER A 66 -3.73 29.20 15.26
C SER A 66 -2.32 29.72 14.92
N ARG A 67 -1.40 28.85 14.50
CA ARG A 67 -0.02 29.21 14.16
C ARG A 67 0.15 29.48 12.67
N GLY A 68 -0.70 28.92 11.81
CA GLY A 68 -0.67 29.15 10.37
C GLY A 68 -1.40 28.09 9.56
N SER A 69 -0.86 27.78 8.39
CA SER A 69 -1.35 26.72 7.53
C SER A 69 -0.37 25.54 7.50
N LEU A 70 -0.87 24.37 7.17
CA LEU A 70 -0.07 23.16 7.03
C LEU A 70 -0.62 22.27 5.92
N ALA A 71 0.29 21.60 5.22
CA ALA A 71 0.01 20.55 4.26
C ALA A 71 0.64 19.26 4.76
N LEU A 72 -0.18 18.23 4.90
CA LEU A 72 0.18 16.92 5.44
C LEU A 72 0.16 15.91 4.31
N PHE A 73 1.28 15.25 4.02
CA PHE A 73 1.36 14.18 3.04
C PHE A 73 1.56 12.83 3.73
N GLY A 74 0.68 11.87 3.46
CA GLY A 74 0.81 10.51 4.00
C GLY A 74 -0.45 9.66 3.84
N GLN A 75 -0.46 8.53 4.55
CA GLN A 75 -1.59 7.61 4.65
C GLN A 75 -2.06 7.54 6.10
N GLY A 76 -3.38 7.50 6.31
CA GLY A 76 -3.93 7.54 7.68
C GLY A 76 -3.58 8.84 8.41
N GLY A 77 -3.96 8.97 9.67
CA GLY A 77 -3.75 10.20 10.45
C GLY A 77 -2.28 10.59 10.70
N ASP A 78 -1.32 9.80 10.21
CA ASP A 78 0.12 9.97 10.44
C ASP A 78 0.85 10.43 9.16
N PRO A 79 1.16 11.73 9.02
CA PRO A 79 1.82 12.25 7.83
C PRO A 79 3.29 11.80 7.76
N ALA A 80 3.73 11.35 6.59
CA ALA A 80 5.13 11.06 6.31
C ALA A 80 5.95 12.35 6.10
N LEU A 81 5.32 13.39 5.53
CA LEU A 81 5.91 14.71 5.32
C LEU A 81 4.91 15.80 5.70
N THR A 82 5.39 16.82 6.39
CA THR A 82 4.60 17.99 6.75
C THR A 82 5.30 19.24 6.26
N LEU A 83 4.57 20.10 5.55
CA LEU A 83 4.98 21.47 5.29
C LEU A 83 4.09 22.39 6.10
N ARG A 84 4.68 23.13 7.04
CA ARG A 84 3.95 24.03 7.95
C ARG A 84 4.45 25.45 7.78
N CYS A 85 3.53 26.39 7.69
CA CYS A 85 3.83 27.79 7.89
C CYS A 85 3.67 28.17 9.37
N ASP A 86 4.68 28.85 9.91
CA ASP A 86 4.54 29.69 11.09
C ASP A 86 4.40 31.15 10.63
N ARG A 87 3.16 31.66 10.69
CA ARG A 87 2.85 33.01 10.21
C ARG A 87 3.47 34.11 11.07
N SER A 88 3.72 33.84 12.36
CA SER A 88 4.26 34.84 13.28
C SER A 88 5.68 35.27 12.91
N VAL A 89 6.46 34.34 12.35
CA VAL A 89 7.85 34.55 11.94
C VAL A 89 8.06 34.41 10.43
N ARG A 90 7.00 34.13 9.66
CA ARG A 90 7.02 33.89 8.20
C ARG A 90 8.06 32.84 7.79
N GLN A 91 8.07 31.73 8.52
CA GLN A 91 8.95 30.59 8.26
C GLN A 91 8.17 29.33 7.93
N LEU A 92 8.71 28.57 7.00
CA LEU A 92 8.23 27.25 6.63
C LEU A 92 9.05 26.20 7.35
N GLN A 93 8.39 25.23 7.97
CA GLN A 93 8.99 24.02 8.52
C GLN A 93 8.64 22.84 7.61
N LEU A 94 9.66 22.19 7.06
CA LEU A 94 9.54 20.96 6.30
C LEU A 94 9.99 19.80 7.17
N THR A 95 9.03 19.04 7.71
CA THR A 95 9.27 17.95 8.66
C THR A 95 9.11 16.61 7.97
N ARG A 96 10.16 15.79 8.03
CA ARG A 96 10.11 14.37 7.68
C ARG A 96 9.89 13.56 8.96
N ARG A 97 8.84 12.75 8.98
CA ARG A 97 8.50 11.92 10.15
C ARG A 97 9.45 10.73 10.32
N GLY A 98 9.71 10.35 11.56
CA GLY A 98 10.34 9.07 11.92
C GLY A 98 11.82 8.96 11.54
N VAL A 99 12.49 10.10 11.32
CA VAL A 99 13.91 10.14 10.98
C VAL A 99 14.68 10.97 11.99
N ALA A 100 15.94 10.60 12.21
CA ALA A 100 16.85 11.36 13.07
C ALA A 100 17.27 12.69 12.40
N PRO A 101 17.62 13.73 13.18
CA PRO A 101 18.18 14.96 12.66
C PRO A 101 19.46 14.70 11.85
N GLY A 102 19.67 15.48 10.80
CA GLY A 102 20.80 15.32 9.89
C GLY A 102 20.58 16.07 8.58
N THR A 103 21.00 15.48 7.47
CA THR A 103 20.80 16.07 6.14
C THR A 103 19.49 15.57 5.51
N MET A 104 18.66 16.48 5.01
CA MET A 104 17.50 16.19 4.17
C MET A 104 17.72 16.75 2.78
N THR A 105 17.76 15.90 1.75
CA THR A 105 17.88 16.35 0.36
C THR A 105 16.49 16.45 -0.25
N VAL A 106 16.18 17.64 -0.80
CA VAL A 106 14.97 17.87 -1.59
C VAL A 106 15.38 17.97 -3.05
N ARG A 107 14.85 17.08 -3.89
CA ARG A 107 15.09 17.05 -5.34
C ARG A 107 13.80 17.34 -6.08
N THR A 108 13.84 18.37 -6.91
CA THR A 108 12.73 18.85 -7.74
C THR A 108 13.12 18.72 -9.22
N SER A 109 12.24 19.12 -10.12
CA SER A 109 12.54 19.14 -11.55
C SER A 109 13.62 20.15 -11.96
N SER A 110 13.81 21.22 -11.17
CA SER A 110 14.73 22.32 -11.49
C SER A 110 15.95 22.41 -10.57
N THR A 111 15.88 21.85 -9.36
CA THR A 111 16.97 21.93 -8.38
C THR A 111 17.01 20.72 -7.45
N ALA A 112 18.19 20.43 -6.92
CA ALA A 112 18.39 19.51 -5.80
C ALA A 112 19.20 20.21 -4.71
N ARG A 113 18.67 20.28 -3.49
CA ARG A 113 19.31 20.99 -2.38
C ARG A 113 19.28 20.15 -1.10
N SER A 114 20.43 20.07 -0.44
CA SER A 114 20.54 19.50 0.90
C SER A 114 20.26 20.56 1.96
N LEU A 115 19.41 20.21 2.92
CA LEU A 115 18.97 21.03 4.05
C LEU A 115 19.51 20.40 5.33
N THR A 116 19.99 21.23 6.25
CA THR A 116 20.25 20.81 7.62
C THR A 116 18.93 20.74 8.38
N THR A 117 18.70 19.65 9.10
CA THR A 117 17.49 19.44 9.91
C THR A 117 17.82 19.38 11.39
N ASN A 118 16.88 19.86 12.20
CA ASN A 118 16.91 19.74 13.66
C ASN A 118 15.85 18.72 14.11
N GLY A 119 15.96 18.28 15.36
CA GLY A 119 14.92 17.45 15.98
C GLY A 119 13.58 18.16 16.04
N SER A 120 12.52 17.42 15.77
CA SER A 120 11.12 17.82 15.86
C SER A 120 10.35 16.72 16.59
N THR A 121 9.18 17.05 17.13
CA THR A 121 8.34 16.12 17.91
C THR A 121 8.12 14.78 17.20
N ASP A 122 7.94 14.81 15.88
CA ASP A 122 7.62 13.64 15.08
C ASP A 122 8.77 13.17 14.16
N GLY A 123 9.97 13.78 14.24
CA GLY A 123 11.08 13.42 13.35
C GLY A 123 12.12 14.54 13.20
N ALA A 124 12.49 14.87 11.96
CA ALA A 124 13.47 15.91 11.66
C ALA A 124 12.87 17.00 10.79
N SER A 125 13.17 18.26 11.11
CA SER A 125 12.61 19.43 10.42
C SER A 125 13.71 20.35 9.90
N ALA A 126 13.59 20.76 8.64
CA ALA A 126 14.30 21.90 8.09
C ALA A 126 13.45 23.17 8.20
N THR A 127 14.08 24.31 8.44
CA THR A 127 13.41 25.61 8.50
C THR A 127 13.87 26.46 7.33
N LEU A 128 12.92 27.03 6.59
CA LEU A 128 13.13 27.86 5.42
C LEU A 128 12.39 29.19 5.57
N PRO A 129 12.92 30.33 5.08
CA PRO A 129 12.12 31.54 4.96
C PRO A 129 10.99 31.33 3.95
N ALA A 130 9.84 32.00 4.12
CA ALA A 130 8.73 31.91 3.17
C ALA A 130 9.11 32.34 1.73
N SER A 131 10.16 33.15 1.58
CA SER A 131 10.70 33.60 0.29
C SER A 131 11.72 32.63 -0.34
N ASP A 132 11.99 31.49 0.28
CA ASP A 132 12.97 30.53 -0.24
C ASP A 132 12.52 29.93 -1.58
N GLN A 133 13.36 30.03 -2.62
CA GLN A 133 13.03 29.51 -3.95
C GLN A 133 12.84 27.99 -3.99
N LEU A 134 13.37 27.23 -3.01
CA LEU A 134 13.18 25.79 -2.96
C LEU A 134 11.70 25.42 -2.77
N VAL A 135 10.95 26.19 -1.98
CA VAL A 135 9.54 25.85 -1.72
C VAL A 135 8.65 26.09 -2.95
N ASP A 136 9.01 27.08 -3.77
CA ASP A 136 8.39 27.26 -5.10
C ASP A 136 8.79 26.13 -6.04
N ALA A 137 10.07 25.75 -6.07
CA ALA A 137 10.56 24.65 -6.90
C ALA A 137 9.89 23.30 -6.57
N MET A 138 9.53 23.06 -5.31
CA MET A 138 8.73 21.89 -4.92
C MET A 138 7.33 21.94 -5.54
N GLY A 139 6.63 23.07 -5.39
CA GLY A 139 5.27 23.24 -5.88
C GLY A 139 5.15 23.26 -7.41
N TYR A 140 6.17 23.75 -8.12
CA TYR A 140 6.22 23.79 -9.59
C TYR A 140 6.95 22.59 -10.22
N SER A 141 7.33 21.59 -9.43
CA SER A 141 7.97 20.40 -9.99
C SER A 141 7.01 19.64 -10.92
N ARG A 142 7.55 19.02 -11.97
CA ARG A 142 6.77 18.25 -12.96
C ARG A 142 6.23 16.96 -12.34
N GLY A 143 5.04 17.05 -11.76
CA GLY A 143 4.29 15.94 -11.17
C GLY A 143 4.76 15.53 -9.78
N ARG A 144 6.07 15.45 -9.52
CA ARG A 144 6.62 15.01 -8.22
C ARG A 144 7.94 15.68 -7.84
N PHE A 145 8.27 15.62 -6.57
CA PHE A 145 9.59 15.93 -6.02
C PHE A 145 9.98 14.85 -5.01
N ILE A 146 11.27 14.72 -4.74
CA ILE A 146 11.83 13.69 -3.85
C ILE A 146 12.32 14.33 -2.55
N VAL A 147 12.02 13.67 -1.43
CA VAL A 147 12.60 13.98 -0.12
C VAL A 147 13.39 12.78 0.37
N GLU A 148 14.71 12.95 0.49
CA GLU A 148 15.65 11.90 0.88
C GLU A 148 16.27 12.25 2.24
N THR A 149 16.33 11.27 3.13
CA THR A 149 16.96 11.39 4.45
C THR A 149 17.70 10.09 4.74
N PRO A 150 18.93 10.13 5.29
CA PRO A 150 19.67 8.92 5.64
C PRO A 150 18.85 8.00 6.56
N GLY A 151 18.89 6.69 6.28
CA GLY A 151 18.23 5.68 7.10
C GLY A 151 16.72 5.52 6.88
N ALA A 152 16.12 6.20 5.89
CA ALA A 152 14.71 6.02 5.53
C ALA A 152 14.51 5.92 4.01
N PRO A 153 13.44 5.24 3.55
CA PRO A 153 13.08 5.24 2.13
C PRO A 153 12.83 6.66 1.60
N PRO A 154 13.23 6.97 0.36
CA PRO A 154 12.94 8.26 -0.25
C PRO A 154 11.42 8.44 -0.38
N LEU A 155 10.97 9.67 -0.16
CA LEU A 155 9.59 10.05 -0.39
C LEU A 155 9.46 10.60 -1.81
N VAL A 156 8.60 9.99 -2.63
CA VAL A 156 8.22 10.48 -3.95
C VAL A 156 6.89 11.20 -3.79
N VAL A 157 6.93 12.51 -3.66
CA VAL A 157 5.79 13.32 -3.23
C VAL A 157 5.18 14.04 -4.42
N PRO A 158 3.86 14.00 -4.62
CA PRO A 158 3.22 14.75 -5.68
C PRO A 158 3.34 16.27 -5.45
N ALA A 159 3.65 17.01 -6.52
CA ALA A 159 3.72 18.48 -6.50
C ALA A 159 2.32 19.10 -6.69
N TRP A 160 1.42 18.89 -5.73
CA TRP A 160 0.05 19.40 -5.79
C TRP A 160 -0.10 20.77 -5.12
N ALA A 161 -1.28 21.37 -5.30
CA ALA A 161 -1.59 22.76 -4.97
C ALA A 161 -1.43 23.10 -3.48
N GLU A 162 -1.56 22.11 -2.59
CA GLU A 162 -1.44 22.29 -1.14
C GLU A 162 -0.08 22.85 -0.73
N VAL A 163 0.99 22.49 -1.44
CA VAL A 163 2.34 23.02 -1.20
C VAL A 163 2.35 24.53 -1.43
N LEU A 164 1.93 24.99 -2.61
CA LEU A 164 1.92 26.42 -2.95
C LEU A 164 0.91 27.20 -2.11
N ARG A 165 -0.20 26.58 -1.72
CA ARG A 165 -1.18 27.20 -0.82
C ARG A 165 -0.58 27.53 0.55
N VAL A 166 0.20 26.61 1.13
CA VAL A 166 0.90 26.87 2.41
C VAL A 166 1.97 27.95 2.26
N VAL A 167 2.69 27.95 1.14
CA VAL A 167 3.71 28.96 0.85
C VAL A 167 3.08 30.36 0.74
N GLU A 168 1.98 30.49 0.00
CA GLU A 168 1.27 31.76 -0.17
C GLU A 168 0.73 32.29 1.16
N ASP A 169 0.07 31.43 1.93
CA ASP A 169 -0.40 31.74 3.28
C ASP A 169 0.71 32.24 4.23
N CYS A 170 1.96 31.87 3.95
CA CYS A 170 3.12 32.25 4.75
C CYS A 170 3.75 33.57 4.31
N ARG A 171 3.56 33.95 3.05
CA ARG A 171 4.05 35.21 2.49
C ARG A 171 3.14 36.37 2.90
N GLY A 172 1.84 36.12 3.03
CA GLY A 172 0.83 37.06 3.52
C GLY A 172 0.19 37.84 2.40
#